data_AF-A0A2M7DDU1-F1
#
_entry.id   AF-A0A2M7DDU1-F1
#
_cell.length_a   1.000
_cell.length_b   1.000
_cell.length_c   1.000
_cell.angle_alpha   90.00
_cell.angle_beta   90.00
_cell.angle_gamma   90.00
#
_symmetry.space_group_name_H-M   'P 1'
#
loop_
_entity.id
_entity.type
_entity.pdbx_description
1 polymer ?
#
loop_
_entity_poly.entity_id
_entity_poly.type
_entity_poly.pdbx_seq_one_letter_code
_entity_poly.pdbx_strand_id
1 'polypeptide(L)'
;EVGQPVSQGEAILSLDSSELQSQLNQAQAQLEIQQINLQTLQKGARPEEISVLQTKLSNAQKTLVDTQSKAASDLANLYDNVTDILHSAYSEADDAVNKQIDDLFSNANTDSPQLTFQTANFQYEISSEQQRVASRDGLKEFKKILENLNSNYADLDLALTTSEQKLAVVRDFLNTLTSALNSSSNLSASTLTAYKGFVNTGRTNINAAITTINTQKQSTASQKITNQQNITTAQNNLDNAQKDLDLKKVAATTEQIQENEAQIKSAQANIQNLAIQIAKTTLR
;
A
#
# COMPACT_ATOMS: atom_id res chain seq x y z
N GLU A 1 -39.35 -56.73 62.98
CA GLU A 1 -40.65 -57.40 63.23
C GLU A 1 -41.56 -56.49 64.05
N VAL A 2 -42.88 -56.68 63.99
CA VAL A 2 -43.82 -55.90 64.81
C VAL A 2 -43.56 -56.22 66.28
N GLY A 3 -43.02 -55.25 67.03
CA GLY A 3 -42.72 -55.38 68.46
C GLY A 3 -41.24 -55.50 68.85
N GLN A 4 -40.29 -55.37 67.91
CA GLN A 4 -38.87 -55.25 68.27
C GLN A 4 -38.52 -53.83 68.75
N PRO A 5 -37.67 -53.68 69.80
CA PRO A 5 -37.21 -52.38 70.27
C PRO A 5 -36.27 -51.76 69.22
N VAL A 6 -36.63 -50.58 68.72
CA VAL A 6 -35.80 -49.78 67.81
C VAL A 6 -35.04 -48.71 68.58
N SER A 7 -33.77 -48.51 68.25
CA SER A 7 -32.96 -47.43 68.82
C SER A 7 -33.28 -46.10 68.14
N GLN A 8 -33.13 -44.98 68.85
CA GLN A 8 -33.40 -43.65 68.29
C GLN A 8 -32.50 -43.41 67.05
N GLY A 9 -33.11 -43.36 65.86
CA GLY A 9 -32.42 -43.17 64.57
C GLY A 9 -32.25 -44.44 63.72
N GLU A 10 -32.75 -45.61 64.17
CA GLU A 10 -32.69 -46.88 63.44
C GLU A 10 -33.77 -46.93 62.35
N ALA A 11 -33.38 -47.26 61.10
CA ALA A 11 -34.30 -47.24 59.96
C ALA A 11 -35.38 -48.34 60.07
N ILE A 12 -36.65 -47.91 60.10
CA ILE A 12 -37.83 -48.76 60.30
C ILE A 12 -38.43 -49.21 58.94
N LEU A 13 -38.32 -48.37 57.91
CA LEU A 13 -38.79 -48.64 56.55
C LEU A 13 -37.98 -47.81 55.54
N SER A 14 -37.60 -48.39 54.40
CA SER A 14 -36.98 -47.65 53.30
C SER A 14 -37.78 -47.86 52.01
N LEU A 15 -38.16 -46.75 51.36
CA LEU A 15 -38.72 -46.76 50.02
C LEU A 15 -37.60 -46.81 48.98
N ASP A 16 -37.91 -47.31 47.77
CA ASP A 16 -36.96 -47.31 46.65
C ASP A 16 -36.56 -45.88 46.30
N SER A 17 -35.26 -45.59 46.43
CA SER A 17 -34.66 -44.28 46.15
C SER A 17 -33.65 -44.34 45.00
N SER A 18 -33.60 -45.45 44.26
CA SER A 18 -32.65 -45.67 43.16
C SER A 18 -32.69 -44.57 42.10
N GLU A 19 -33.89 -44.08 41.75
CA GLU A 19 -34.10 -42.96 40.83
C GLU A 19 -33.58 -41.64 41.41
N LEU A 20 -33.91 -41.33 42.67
CA LEU A 20 -33.42 -40.11 43.35
C LEU A 20 -31.90 -40.13 43.53
N GLN A 21 -31.33 -41.29 43.81
CA GLN A 21 -29.89 -41.48 43.93
C GLN A 21 -29.20 -41.29 42.58
N SER A 22 -29.81 -41.74 41.49
CA SER A 22 -29.32 -41.51 40.11
C SER A 22 -29.38 -40.02 39.75
N GLN A 23 -30.47 -39.33 40.10
CA GLN A 23 -30.62 -37.89 39.91
C GLN A 23 -29.61 -37.09 40.77
N LEU A 24 -29.33 -37.54 41.99
CA LEU A 24 -28.29 -36.94 42.85
C LEU A 24 -26.91 -37.06 42.21
N ASN A 25 -26.55 -38.24 41.70
CA ASN A 25 -25.28 -38.45 41.01
C ASN A 25 -25.17 -37.56 39.76
N GLN A 26 -26.26 -37.41 38.99
CA GLN A 26 -26.31 -36.51 37.83
C GLN A 26 -26.12 -35.04 38.25
N ALA A 27 -26.77 -34.61 39.34
CA ALA A 27 -26.63 -33.25 39.86
C ALA A 27 -25.21 -32.96 40.38
N GLN A 28 -24.56 -33.94 41.00
CA GLN A 28 -23.15 -33.84 41.43
C GLN A 28 -22.20 -33.71 40.24
N ALA A 29 -22.38 -34.52 39.19
CA ALA A 29 -21.61 -34.39 37.97
C ALA A 29 -21.80 -33.01 37.31
N GLN A 30 -23.03 -32.47 37.33
CA GLN A 30 -23.31 -31.13 36.82
C GLN A 30 -22.63 -30.03 37.64
N LEU A 31 -22.55 -30.16 38.98
CA LEU A 31 -21.81 -29.25 39.83
C LEU A 31 -20.31 -29.28 39.52
N GLU A 32 -19.74 -30.47 39.36
CA GLU A 32 -18.32 -30.66 39.03
C GLU A 32 -17.97 -30.00 37.69
N ILE A 33 -18.83 -30.16 36.67
CA ILE A 33 -18.70 -29.45 35.39
C ILE A 33 -18.65 -27.94 35.59
N GLN A 34 -19.54 -27.36 36.41
CA GLN A 34 -19.54 -25.91 36.64
C GLN A 34 -18.33 -25.44 37.45
N GLN A 35 -17.85 -26.22 38.41
CA GLN A 35 -16.62 -25.89 39.13
C GLN A 35 -15.38 -25.90 38.22
N ILE A 36 -15.31 -26.86 37.29
CA ILE A 36 -14.27 -26.91 36.25
C ILE A 36 -14.39 -25.69 35.32
N ASN A 37 -15.61 -25.31 34.95
CA ASN A 37 -15.86 -24.13 34.12
C ASN A 37 -15.40 -22.85 34.83
N LEU A 38 -15.72 -22.67 36.12
CA LEU A 38 -15.26 -21.53 36.91
C LEU A 38 -13.72 -21.47 36.99
N GLN A 39 -13.05 -22.60 37.27
CA GLN A 39 -11.58 -22.64 37.27
C GLN A 39 -10.99 -22.28 35.91
N THR A 40 -11.64 -22.69 34.81
CA THR A 40 -11.23 -22.36 33.45
C THR A 40 -11.39 -20.87 33.16
N LEU A 41 -12.52 -20.28 33.57
CA LEU A 41 -12.78 -18.84 33.47
C LEU A 41 -11.75 -18.02 34.27
N GLN A 42 -11.40 -18.48 35.47
CA GLN A 42 -10.40 -17.83 36.34
C GLN A 42 -8.97 -17.95 35.81
N LYS A 43 -8.60 -19.09 35.19
CA LYS A 43 -7.28 -19.29 34.59
C LYS A 43 -7.05 -18.44 33.34
N GLY A 44 -8.11 -18.04 32.64
CA GLY A 44 -8.03 -17.25 31.42
C GLY A 44 -7.47 -18.03 30.22
N ALA A 45 -6.89 -17.33 29.25
CA ALA A 45 -6.35 -17.96 28.04
C ALA A 45 -5.17 -18.88 28.35
N ARG A 46 -5.11 -20.02 27.64
CA ARG A 46 -4.04 -21.00 27.82
C ARG A 46 -2.71 -20.43 27.27
N PRO A 47 -1.56 -20.70 27.92
CA PRO A 47 -0.25 -20.22 27.45
C PRO A 47 0.05 -20.56 25.99
N GLU A 48 -0.38 -21.75 25.53
CA GLU A 48 -0.21 -22.19 24.15
C GLU A 48 -0.99 -21.33 23.15
N GLU A 49 -2.21 -20.92 23.51
CA GLU A 49 -3.04 -20.03 22.68
C GLU A 49 -2.42 -18.64 22.57
N ILE A 50 -1.89 -18.12 23.67
CA ILE A 50 -1.15 -16.86 23.69
C ILE A 50 0.13 -16.96 22.85
N SER A 51 0.88 -18.07 22.97
CA SER A 51 2.10 -18.31 22.20
C SER A 51 1.84 -18.35 20.68
N VAL A 52 0.72 -18.94 20.25
CA VAL A 52 0.31 -18.94 18.84
C VAL A 52 0.03 -17.52 18.35
N LEU A 53 -0.69 -16.71 19.14
CA LEU A 53 -0.99 -15.32 18.78
C LEU A 53 0.24 -14.41 18.80
N GLN A 54 1.17 -14.62 19.73
CA GLN A 54 2.48 -13.95 19.73
C GLN A 54 3.28 -14.29 18.47
N THR A 55 3.26 -15.55 18.04
CA THR A 55 3.90 -15.97 16.78
C THR A 55 3.23 -15.30 15.58
N LYS A 56 1.88 -15.23 15.55
CA LYS A 56 1.13 -14.51 14.53
C LYS A 56 1.50 -13.03 14.47
N LEU A 57 1.59 -12.36 15.62
CA LEU A 57 2.01 -10.96 15.73
C LEU A 57 3.45 -10.77 15.21
N SER A 58 4.38 -11.61 15.65
CA SER A 58 5.79 -11.57 15.21
C SER A 58 5.92 -11.75 13.70
N ASN A 59 5.14 -12.67 13.11
CA ASN A 59 5.12 -12.88 11.66
C ASN A 59 4.57 -11.66 10.93
N ALA A 60 3.47 -11.07 11.41
CA ALA A 60 2.90 -9.86 10.82
C ALA A 60 3.87 -8.66 10.88
N GLN A 61 4.61 -8.51 11.99
CA GLN A 61 5.66 -7.49 12.12
C GLN A 61 6.79 -7.69 11.10
N LYS A 62 7.25 -8.94 10.94
CA LYS A 62 8.26 -9.29 9.94
C LYS A 62 7.76 -8.99 8.52
N THR A 63 6.53 -9.39 8.19
CA THR A 63 5.91 -9.11 6.89
C THR A 63 5.86 -7.61 6.59
N LEU A 64 5.53 -6.77 7.58
CA LEU A 64 5.54 -5.31 7.39
C LEU A 64 6.94 -4.80 7.05
N VAL A 65 7.97 -5.20 7.80
CA VAL A 65 9.37 -4.80 7.55
C VAL A 65 9.86 -5.27 6.18
N ASP A 66 9.58 -6.53 5.82
CA ASP A 66 9.95 -7.11 4.53
C ASP A 66 9.25 -6.35 3.39
N THR A 67 7.97 -6.00 3.57
CA THR A 67 7.18 -5.23 2.59
C THR A 67 7.72 -3.81 2.42
N GLN A 68 8.07 -3.12 3.51
CA GLN A 68 8.67 -1.78 3.47
C GLN A 68 10.04 -1.81 2.78
N SER A 69 10.86 -2.81 3.08
CA SER A 69 12.18 -3.00 2.46
C SER A 69 12.05 -3.28 0.96
N LYS A 70 11.09 -4.15 0.58
CA LYS A 70 10.78 -4.40 -0.82
C LYS A 70 10.31 -3.15 -1.54
N ALA A 71 9.40 -2.38 -0.93
CA ALA A 71 8.90 -1.13 -1.50
C ALA A 71 10.04 -0.13 -1.77
N ALA A 72 10.99 -0.01 -0.85
CA ALA A 72 12.16 0.84 -1.03
C ALA A 72 13.05 0.37 -2.19
N SER A 73 13.30 -0.94 -2.29
CA SER A 73 14.08 -1.55 -3.38
C SER A 73 13.39 -1.40 -4.74
N ASP A 74 12.09 -1.66 -4.82
CA ASP A 74 11.29 -1.51 -6.04
C ASP A 74 11.36 -0.07 -6.59
N LEU A 75 11.32 0.93 -5.70
CA LEU A 75 11.49 2.33 -6.10
C LEU A 75 12.93 2.64 -6.51
N ALA A 76 13.93 2.17 -5.76
CA ALA A 76 15.34 2.39 -6.11
C ALA A 76 15.63 1.92 -7.54
N ASN A 77 15.24 0.70 -7.87
CA ASN A 77 15.43 0.12 -9.21
C ASN A 77 14.77 0.97 -10.33
N LEU A 78 13.63 1.60 -10.05
CA LEU A 78 12.96 2.49 -11.01
C LEU A 78 13.66 3.84 -11.14
N TYR A 79 14.21 4.37 -10.05
CA TYR A 79 14.89 5.67 -10.05
C TYR A 79 16.34 5.59 -10.54
N ASP A 80 16.98 4.42 -10.50
CA ASP A 80 18.37 4.23 -10.93
C ASP A 80 18.63 4.71 -12.37
N ASN A 81 17.66 4.54 -13.27
CA ASN A 81 17.80 4.93 -14.68
C ASN A 81 17.32 6.36 -14.99
N VAL A 82 16.77 7.09 -14.02
CA VAL A 82 16.18 8.42 -14.27
C VAL A 82 17.24 9.41 -14.75
N THR A 83 18.44 9.38 -14.14
CA THR A 83 19.54 10.25 -14.56
C THR A 83 19.94 10.01 -16.03
N ASP A 84 20.06 8.75 -16.44
CA ASP A 84 20.42 8.39 -17.82
C ASP A 84 19.32 8.78 -18.81
N ILE A 85 18.05 8.57 -18.44
CA ILE A 85 16.89 9.01 -19.24
C ILE A 85 16.94 10.52 -19.47
N LEU A 86 17.20 11.30 -18.42
CA LEU A 86 17.27 12.76 -18.52
C LEU A 86 18.46 13.24 -19.35
N HIS A 87 19.63 12.60 -19.22
CA HIS A 87 20.79 12.91 -20.05
C HIS A 87 20.55 12.57 -21.53
N SER A 88 19.96 11.42 -21.83
CA SER A 88 19.61 11.03 -23.20
C SER A 88 18.62 12.02 -23.80
N ALA A 89 17.56 12.36 -23.06
CA ALA A 89 16.55 13.32 -23.49
C ALA A 89 17.15 14.71 -23.77
N TYR A 90 18.07 15.18 -22.92
CA TYR A 90 18.79 16.42 -23.16
C TYR A 90 19.66 16.35 -24.42
N SER A 91 20.42 15.27 -24.61
CA SER A 91 21.26 15.09 -25.80
C SER A 91 20.43 15.07 -27.09
N GLU A 92 19.26 14.43 -27.07
CA GLU A 92 18.33 14.42 -28.20
C GLU A 92 17.78 15.81 -28.50
N ALA A 93 17.52 16.61 -27.47
CA ALA A 93 17.03 17.98 -27.63
C ALA A 93 18.12 18.95 -28.09
N ASP A 94 19.34 18.79 -27.58
CA ASP A 94 20.51 19.54 -28.03
C ASP A 94 20.82 19.23 -29.50
N ASP A 95 20.84 17.95 -29.91
CA ASP A 95 21.01 17.56 -31.32
C ASP A 95 19.91 18.18 -32.20
N ALA A 96 18.65 18.13 -31.76
CA ALA A 96 17.53 18.71 -32.51
C ALA A 96 17.67 20.22 -32.73
N VAL A 97 18.11 20.99 -31.73
CA VAL A 97 18.17 22.47 -31.79
C VAL A 97 19.48 22.99 -32.35
N ASN A 98 20.61 22.45 -31.88
CA ASN A 98 21.94 23.01 -32.13
C ASN A 98 22.67 22.31 -33.27
N LYS A 99 22.11 21.23 -33.84
CA LYS A 99 22.71 20.54 -34.98
C LYS A 99 21.74 20.36 -36.14
N GLN A 100 20.57 19.75 -35.93
CA GLN A 100 19.66 19.47 -37.04
C GLN A 100 19.15 20.76 -37.69
N ILE A 101 18.74 21.74 -36.89
CA ILE A 101 18.10 22.96 -37.39
C ILE A 101 19.00 24.20 -37.33
N ASP A 102 20.30 24.04 -37.05
CA ASP A 102 21.20 25.19 -36.92
C ASP A 102 21.34 25.96 -38.24
N ASP A 103 21.52 25.24 -39.36
CA ASP A 103 21.63 25.80 -40.71
C ASP A 103 20.39 26.58 -41.19
N LEU A 104 19.24 26.42 -40.51
CA LEU A 104 18.00 27.14 -40.84
C LEU A 104 17.98 28.55 -40.24
N PHE A 105 18.95 28.89 -39.40
CA PHE A 105 19.02 30.18 -38.73
C PHE A 105 20.40 30.83 -38.87
N SER A 106 20.39 32.14 -39.09
CA SER A 106 21.54 33.01 -38.85
C SER A 106 21.43 33.58 -37.43
N ASN A 107 22.58 33.92 -36.82
CA ASN A 107 22.64 34.42 -35.44
C ASN A 107 21.91 33.51 -34.43
N ALA A 108 21.94 32.19 -34.70
CA ALA A 108 21.07 31.19 -34.07
C ALA A 108 21.23 31.06 -32.54
N ASN A 109 22.39 31.49 -32.03
CA ASN A 109 22.75 31.48 -30.60
C ASN A 109 22.58 32.85 -29.91
N THR A 110 21.96 33.83 -30.58
CA THR A 110 21.71 35.18 -30.05
C THR A 110 20.25 35.38 -29.66
N ASP A 111 19.91 36.54 -29.09
CA ASP A 111 18.52 36.94 -28.79
C ASP A 111 17.77 37.44 -30.03
N SER A 112 18.41 37.42 -31.20
CA SER A 112 17.81 37.82 -32.48
C SER A 112 18.21 36.85 -33.59
N PRO A 113 17.82 35.56 -33.47
CA PRO A 113 18.02 34.60 -34.55
C PRO A 113 17.12 34.98 -35.72
N GLN A 114 17.58 34.78 -36.95
CA GLN A 114 16.80 35.05 -38.15
C GLN A 114 16.77 33.85 -39.07
N LEU A 115 15.62 33.52 -39.65
CA LEU A 115 15.53 32.43 -40.63
C LEU A 115 16.46 32.71 -41.83
N THR A 116 17.12 31.67 -42.33
CA THR A 116 17.97 31.76 -43.54
C THR A 116 17.16 31.74 -44.84
N PHE A 117 15.84 31.65 -44.75
CA PHE A 117 14.90 31.58 -45.86
C PHE A 117 13.66 32.46 -45.60
N GLN A 118 12.95 32.80 -46.67
CA GLN A 118 11.72 33.57 -46.62
C GLN A 118 10.50 32.65 -46.57
N THR A 119 9.51 33.05 -45.79
CA THR A 119 8.22 32.36 -45.70
C THR A 119 7.09 33.29 -46.12
N ALA A 120 6.11 32.76 -46.85
CA ALA A 120 4.94 33.53 -47.29
C ALA A 120 4.04 33.96 -46.11
N ASN A 121 4.18 33.31 -44.95
CA ASN A 121 3.45 33.66 -43.73
C ASN A 121 4.40 34.26 -42.69
N PHE A 122 4.40 35.59 -42.59
CA PHE A 122 5.22 36.35 -41.65
C PHE A 122 5.05 35.90 -40.19
N GLN A 123 3.89 35.37 -39.81
CA GLN A 123 3.67 34.90 -38.44
C GLN A 123 4.49 33.65 -38.13
N TYR A 124 4.71 32.76 -39.12
CA TYR A 124 5.55 31.58 -38.93
C TYR A 124 7.03 31.94 -38.82
N GLU A 125 7.48 33.00 -39.49
CA GLU A 125 8.83 33.57 -39.32
C GLU A 125 9.02 34.07 -37.89
N ILE A 126 8.19 35.03 -37.48
CA ILE A 126 8.24 35.63 -36.13
C ILE A 126 8.19 34.55 -35.05
N SER A 127 7.26 33.59 -35.18
CA SER A 127 7.09 32.53 -34.18
C SER A 127 8.29 31.59 -34.15
N SER A 128 8.86 31.23 -35.31
CA SER A 128 10.04 30.36 -35.37
C SER A 128 11.27 31.02 -34.75
N GLU A 129 11.50 32.30 -35.01
CA GLU A 129 12.62 33.07 -34.45
C GLU A 129 12.48 33.23 -32.93
N GLN A 130 11.28 33.57 -32.44
CA GLN A 130 11.00 33.64 -31.00
C GLN A 130 11.14 32.28 -30.31
N GLN A 131 10.64 31.21 -30.94
CA GLN A 131 10.72 29.86 -30.38
C GLN A 131 12.13 29.28 -30.44
N ARG A 132 13.00 29.77 -31.35
CA ARG A 132 14.44 29.45 -31.32
C ARG A 132 15.09 29.99 -30.04
N VAL A 133 14.80 31.24 -29.68
CA VAL A 133 15.28 31.84 -28.41
C VAL A 133 14.74 31.06 -27.21
N ALA A 134 13.43 30.80 -27.19
CA ALA A 134 12.80 30.05 -26.09
C ALA A 134 13.35 28.63 -25.94
N SER A 135 13.63 27.93 -27.06
CA SER A 135 14.21 26.58 -27.04
C SER A 135 15.65 26.59 -26.54
N ARG A 136 16.46 27.56 -26.97
CA ARG A 136 17.82 27.76 -26.46
C ARG A 136 17.82 27.98 -24.94
N ASP A 137 16.96 28.85 -24.44
CA ASP A 137 16.89 29.14 -23.01
C ASP A 137 16.30 27.96 -22.23
N GLY A 138 15.31 27.27 -22.79
CA GLY A 138 14.81 26.01 -22.26
C GLY A 138 15.88 24.93 -22.16
N LEU A 139 16.79 24.82 -23.14
CA LEU A 139 17.94 23.90 -23.08
C LEU A 139 18.97 24.32 -22.03
N LYS A 140 19.22 25.62 -21.84
CA LYS A 140 20.08 26.09 -20.73
C LYS A 140 19.48 25.73 -19.38
N GLU A 141 18.18 25.91 -19.22
CA GLU A 141 17.47 25.51 -18.00
C GLU A 141 17.50 23.99 -17.80
N PHE A 142 17.28 23.20 -18.86
CA PHE A 142 17.35 21.75 -18.79
C PHE A 142 18.78 21.31 -18.41
N LYS A 143 19.81 21.89 -19.00
CA LYS A 143 21.20 21.63 -18.59
C LYS A 143 21.42 21.94 -17.11
N LYS A 144 20.88 23.06 -16.61
CA LYS A 144 20.95 23.41 -15.19
C LYS A 144 20.21 22.39 -14.30
N ILE A 145 19.12 21.80 -14.76
CA ILE A 145 18.45 20.71 -14.04
C ILE A 145 19.43 19.53 -13.90
N LEU A 146 20.08 19.12 -15.00
CA LEU A 146 21.07 18.03 -14.98
C LEU A 146 22.24 18.29 -14.05
N GLU A 147 22.79 19.51 -14.07
CA GLU A 147 23.90 19.93 -13.21
C GLU A 147 23.55 19.93 -11.71
N ASN A 148 22.27 20.08 -11.37
CA ASN A 148 21.77 20.10 -9.99
C ASN A 148 20.97 18.85 -9.64
N LEU A 149 21.06 17.77 -10.44
CA LEU A 149 20.41 16.51 -10.13
C LEU A 149 20.95 15.96 -8.81
N ASN A 150 20.03 15.51 -7.99
CA ASN A 150 20.34 14.81 -6.76
C ASN A 150 19.55 13.50 -6.70
N SER A 151 19.98 12.59 -5.82
CA SER A 151 19.41 11.25 -5.72
C SER A 151 18.07 11.19 -4.96
N ASN A 152 17.51 12.32 -4.51
CA ASN A 152 16.22 12.34 -3.85
C ASN A 152 15.09 12.11 -4.86
N TYR A 153 14.20 11.16 -4.56
CA TYR A 153 13.11 10.77 -5.46
C TYR A 153 12.14 11.91 -5.82
N ALA A 154 11.86 12.83 -4.88
CA ALA A 154 10.99 13.97 -5.17
C ALA A 154 11.64 14.95 -6.15
N ASP A 155 12.95 15.15 -6.01
CA ASP A 155 13.71 16.02 -6.92
C ASP A 155 13.88 15.37 -8.30
N LEU A 156 14.04 14.05 -8.37
CA LEU A 156 14.03 13.29 -9.62
C LEU A 156 12.67 13.35 -10.33
N ASP A 157 11.55 13.25 -9.60
CA ASP A 157 10.21 13.43 -10.17
C ASP A 157 9.99 14.84 -10.71
N LEU A 158 10.46 15.85 -9.98
CA LEU A 158 10.42 17.23 -10.41
C LEU A 158 11.29 17.43 -11.66
N ALA A 159 12.50 16.88 -11.69
CA ALA A 159 13.40 16.92 -12.83
C ALA A 159 12.76 16.29 -14.08
N LEU A 160 12.15 15.11 -13.97
CA LEU A 160 11.39 14.48 -15.07
C LEU A 160 10.28 15.41 -15.59
N THR A 161 9.50 16.00 -14.69
CA THR A 161 8.38 16.88 -15.05
C THR A 161 8.85 18.16 -15.72
N THR A 162 9.85 18.84 -15.17
CA THR A 162 10.35 20.08 -15.73
C THR A 162 11.09 19.84 -17.04
N SER A 163 11.85 18.74 -17.16
CA SER A 163 12.55 18.37 -18.40
C SER A 163 11.57 18.08 -19.53
N GLU A 164 10.48 17.36 -19.26
CA GLU A 164 9.40 17.15 -20.22
C GLU A 164 8.82 18.47 -20.75
N GLN A 165 8.61 19.45 -19.86
CA GLN A 165 8.14 20.78 -20.27
C GLN A 165 9.14 21.50 -21.19
N LYS A 166 10.45 21.34 -20.96
CA LYS A 166 11.48 21.92 -21.86
C LYS A 166 11.51 21.20 -23.20
N LEU A 167 11.35 19.88 -23.24
CA LEU A 167 11.20 19.13 -24.48
C LEU A 167 9.95 19.55 -25.25
N ALA A 168 8.84 19.85 -24.56
CA ALA A 168 7.61 20.33 -25.21
C ALA A 168 7.83 21.68 -25.91
N VAL A 169 8.62 22.60 -25.32
CA VAL A 169 9.00 23.85 -25.99
C VAL A 169 9.74 23.58 -27.31
N VAL A 170 10.70 22.65 -27.30
CA VAL A 170 11.45 22.26 -28.51
C VAL A 170 10.53 21.58 -29.54
N ARG A 171 9.64 20.69 -29.10
CA ARG A 171 8.66 20.04 -29.98
C ARG A 171 7.79 21.05 -30.70
N ASP A 172 7.24 22.01 -29.95
CA ASP A 172 6.33 23.02 -30.47
C ASP A 172 7.06 23.97 -31.43
N PHE A 173 8.33 24.29 -31.13
CA PHE A 173 9.21 25.00 -32.06
C PHE A 173 9.38 24.25 -33.40
N LEU A 174 9.73 22.97 -33.35
CA LEU A 174 9.94 22.16 -34.55
C LEU A 174 8.64 22.01 -35.39
N ASN A 175 7.48 22.02 -34.74
CA ASN A 175 6.18 22.05 -35.43
C ASN A 175 5.97 23.37 -36.18
N THR A 176 6.27 24.52 -35.55
CA THR A 176 6.20 25.83 -36.21
C THR A 176 7.19 25.91 -37.36
N LEU A 177 8.41 25.40 -37.19
CA LEU A 177 9.44 25.40 -38.23
C LEU A 177 9.03 24.54 -39.43
N THR A 178 8.32 23.42 -39.18
CA THR A 178 7.70 22.63 -40.25
C THR A 178 6.70 23.48 -41.05
N SER A 179 5.87 24.27 -40.38
CA SER A 179 4.91 25.19 -41.03
C SER A 179 5.62 26.31 -41.80
N ALA A 180 6.68 26.89 -41.24
CA ALA A 180 7.49 27.91 -41.92
C ALA A 180 8.10 27.38 -43.23
N LEU A 181 8.69 26.17 -43.18
CA LEU A 181 9.24 25.47 -44.35
C LEU A 181 8.17 25.12 -45.39
N ASN A 182 6.98 24.68 -44.96
CA ASN A 182 5.89 24.39 -45.89
C ASN A 182 5.38 25.64 -46.63
N SER A 183 5.60 26.83 -46.07
CA SER A 183 5.29 28.12 -46.68
C SER A 183 6.52 28.84 -47.25
N SER A 184 7.66 28.16 -47.43
CA SER A 184 8.89 28.79 -47.95
C SER A 184 8.72 29.27 -49.40
N SER A 185 9.22 30.46 -49.74
CA SER A 185 9.06 31.06 -51.08
C SER A 185 10.34 31.13 -51.91
N ASN A 186 11.52 31.01 -51.29
CA ASN A 186 12.82 31.24 -51.95
C ASN A 186 13.80 30.05 -51.85
N LEU A 187 13.34 28.87 -51.43
CA LEU A 187 14.16 27.66 -51.35
C LEU A 187 14.09 26.82 -52.62
N SER A 188 15.21 26.18 -52.99
CA SER A 188 15.23 25.14 -54.02
C SER A 188 14.51 23.87 -53.52
N ALA A 189 14.02 23.03 -54.43
CA ALA A 189 13.36 21.78 -54.08
C ALA A 189 14.25 20.82 -53.27
N SER A 190 15.55 20.74 -53.60
CA SER A 190 16.51 19.91 -52.88
C SER A 190 16.80 20.44 -51.47
N THR A 191 17.00 21.76 -51.33
CA THR A 191 17.22 22.41 -50.02
C THR A 191 16.00 22.27 -49.13
N LEU A 192 14.79 22.52 -49.66
CA LEU A 192 13.54 22.38 -48.91
C LEU A 192 13.36 20.93 -48.40
N THR A 193 13.68 19.95 -49.24
CA THR A 193 13.61 18.53 -48.87
C THR A 193 14.60 18.21 -47.74
N ALA A 194 15.84 18.70 -47.83
CA ALA A 194 16.85 18.51 -46.79
C ALA A 194 16.43 19.13 -45.45
N TYR A 195 15.98 20.39 -45.46
CA TYR A 195 15.52 21.09 -44.24
C TYR A 195 14.32 20.41 -43.60
N LYS A 196 13.34 19.94 -44.39
CA LYS A 196 12.24 19.13 -43.85
C LYS A 196 12.74 17.82 -43.25
N GLY A 197 13.74 17.20 -43.86
CA GLY A 197 14.42 16.02 -43.31
C GLY A 197 15.03 16.29 -41.94
N PHE A 198 15.79 17.37 -41.78
CA PHE A 198 16.42 17.72 -40.51
C PHE A 198 15.39 18.01 -39.41
N VAL A 199 14.36 18.81 -39.71
CA VAL A 199 13.28 19.09 -38.75
C VAL A 199 12.56 17.80 -38.35
N ASN A 200 12.29 16.90 -39.30
CA ASN A 200 11.65 15.61 -39.01
C ASN A 200 12.51 14.69 -38.14
N THR A 201 13.84 14.68 -38.34
CA THR A 201 14.77 13.97 -37.45
C THR A 201 14.67 14.52 -36.03
N GLY A 202 14.78 15.85 -35.87
CA GLY A 202 14.64 16.49 -34.57
C GLY A 202 13.30 16.18 -33.88
N ARG A 203 12.19 16.20 -34.64
CA ARG A 203 10.85 15.88 -34.10
C ARG A 203 10.74 14.43 -33.63
N THR A 204 11.29 13.51 -34.41
CA THR A 204 11.31 12.08 -34.06
C THR A 204 12.03 11.87 -32.75
N ASN A 205 13.23 12.45 -32.60
CA ASN A 205 14.02 12.36 -31.38
C ASN A 205 13.27 12.95 -30.18
N ILE A 206 12.80 14.21 -30.28
CA ILE A 206 12.07 14.86 -29.18
C ILE A 206 10.83 14.07 -28.75
N ASN A 207 10.06 13.54 -29.70
CA ASN A 207 8.89 12.74 -29.36
C ASN A 207 9.27 11.43 -28.67
N ALA A 208 10.39 10.81 -29.06
CA ALA A 208 10.93 9.63 -28.39
C ALA A 208 11.34 9.96 -26.94
N ALA A 209 12.14 11.02 -26.72
CA ALA A 209 12.50 11.50 -25.38
C ALA A 209 11.28 11.77 -24.47
N ILE A 210 10.28 12.49 -24.98
CA ILE A 210 9.04 12.79 -24.24
C ILE A 210 8.30 11.49 -23.88
N THR A 211 8.24 10.54 -24.81
CA THR A 211 7.58 9.24 -24.59
C THR A 211 8.28 8.47 -23.48
N THR A 212 9.62 8.37 -23.54
CA THR A 212 10.43 7.69 -22.53
C THR A 212 10.25 8.31 -21.14
N ILE A 213 10.32 9.64 -21.02
CA ILE A 213 10.07 10.34 -19.74
C ILE A 213 8.67 10.05 -19.22
N ASN A 214 7.65 10.10 -20.09
CA ASN A 214 6.27 9.83 -19.68
C ASN A 214 6.08 8.38 -19.20
N THR A 215 6.65 7.42 -19.90
CA THR A 215 6.64 6.02 -19.46
C THR A 215 7.31 5.86 -18.10
N GLN A 216 8.46 6.50 -17.88
CA GLN A 216 9.13 6.45 -16.58
C GLN A 216 8.25 7.05 -15.45
N LYS A 217 7.65 8.23 -15.69
CA LYS A 217 6.74 8.88 -14.71
C LYS A 217 5.55 7.98 -14.37
N GLN A 218 4.94 7.35 -15.38
CA GLN A 218 3.80 6.43 -15.19
C GLN A 218 4.20 5.18 -14.39
N SER A 219 5.34 4.57 -14.72
CA SER A 219 5.88 3.41 -13.99
C SER A 219 6.14 3.73 -12.52
N THR A 220 6.81 4.85 -12.24
CA THR A 220 7.06 5.33 -10.88
C THR A 220 5.77 5.61 -10.12
N ALA A 221 4.81 6.31 -10.73
CA ALA A 221 3.52 6.61 -10.10
C ALA A 221 2.74 5.33 -9.75
N SER A 222 2.69 4.38 -10.69
CA SER A 222 2.05 3.08 -10.48
C SER A 222 2.71 2.31 -9.33
N GLN A 223 4.05 2.24 -9.30
CA GLN A 223 4.79 1.54 -8.25
C GLN A 223 4.57 2.15 -6.86
N LYS A 224 4.50 3.48 -6.76
CA LYS A 224 4.19 4.16 -5.48
C LYS A 224 2.82 3.74 -4.94
N ILE A 225 1.81 3.64 -5.82
CA ILE A 225 0.47 3.20 -5.44
C ILE A 225 0.50 1.75 -4.96
N THR A 226 1.14 0.85 -5.71
CA THR A 226 1.27 -0.57 -5.33
C THR A 226 1.99 -0.74 -4.00
N ASN A 227 3.11 -0.03 -3.80
CA ASN A 227 3.86 -0.06 -2.54
C ASN A 227 3.00 0.40 -1.36
N GLN A 228 2.27 1.51 -1.54
CA GLN A 228 1.39 2.02 -0.49
C GLN A 228 0.29 1.02 -0.14
N GLN A 229 -0.34 0.38 -1.13
CA GLN A 229 -1.38 -0.63 -0.90
C GLN A 229 -0.84 -1.85 -0.15
N ASN A 230 0.35 -2.33 -0.52
CA ASN A 230 0.99 -3.46 0.14
C ASN A 230 1.36 -3.14 1.60
N ILE A 231 1.94 -1.96 1.84
CA ILE A 231 2.29 -1.49 3.19
C ILE A 231 1.04 -1.36 4.06
N THR A 232 -0.03 -0.73 3.54
CA THR A 232 -1.30 -0.60 4.27
C THR A 232 -1.90 -1.97 4.60
N THR A 233 -1.84 -2.93 3.69
CA THR A 233 -2.31 -4.31 3.92
C THR A 233 -1.51 -4.99 5.03
N ALA A 234 -0.18 -4.87 4.99
CA ALA A 234 0.69 -5.44 6.02
C ALA A 234 0.45 -4.78 7.39
N GLN A 235 0.23 -3.46 7.43
CA GLN A 235 -0.10 -2.74 8.67
C GLN A 235 -1.43 -3.21 9.25
N ASN A 236 -2.48 -3.36 8.44
CA ASN A 236 -3.77 -3.86 8.90
C ASN A 236 -3.66 -5.29 9.48
N ASN A 237 -2.82 -6.14 8.87
CA ASN A 237 -2.58 -7.49 9.38
C ASN A 237 -1.84 -7.48 10.72
N LEU A 238 -0.88 -6.57 10.91
CA LEU A 238 -0.20 -6.35 12.19
C LEU A 238 -1.18 -5.89 13.26
N ASP A 239 -1.99 -4.88 12.96
CA ASP A 239 -2.99 -4.34 13.88
C ASP A 239 -4.02 -5.39 14.29
N ASN A 240 -4.46 -6.23 13.35
CA ASN A 240 -5.37 -7.34 13.64
C ASN A 240 -4.72 -8.41 14.51
N ALA A 241 -3.47 -8.78 14.24
CA ALA A 241 -2.74 -9.74 15.07
C ALA A 241 -2.52 -9.22 16.50
N GLN A 242 -2.28 -7.91 16.65
CA GLN A 242 -2.17 -7.25 17.95
C GLN A 242 -3.51 -7.26 18.69
N LYS A 243 -4.60 -6.88 18.03
CA LYS A 243 -5.96 -6.94 18.61
C LYS A 243 -6.36 -8.34 19.03
N ASP A 244 -6.07 -9.35 18.21
CA ASP A 244 -6.36 -10.75 18.53
C ASP A 244 -5.62 -11.18 19.81
N LEU A 245 -4.34 -10.83 19.92
CA LEU A 245 -3.53 -11.11 21.11
C LEU A 245 -4.07 -10.38 22.34
N ASP A 246 -4.40 -9.10 22.21
CA ASP A 246 -4.90 -8.29 23.32
C ASP A 246 -6.25 -8.80 23.81
N LEU A 247 -7.19 -9.08 22.90
CA LEU A 247 -8.48 -9.68 23.23
C LEU A 247 -8.32 -11.01 23.95
N LYS A 248 -7.38 -11.85 23.52
CA LYS A 248 -7.15 -13.16 24.14
C LYS A 248 -6.49 -13.06 25.53
N LYS A 249 -5.71 -12.00 25.79
CA LYS A 249 -5.12 -11.74 27.11
C LYS A 249 -6.11 -11.21 28.14
N VAL A 250 -7.27 -10.68 27.72
CA VAL A 250 -8.31 -10.24 28.66
C VAL A 250 -8.85 -11.46 29.41
N ALA A 251 -8.86 -11.41 30.74
CA ALA A 251 -9.45 -12.43 31.59
C ALA A 251 -10.99 -12.46 31.47
N ALA A 252 -11.63 -13.51 31.96
CA ALA A 252 -13.10 -13.56 32.03
C ALA A 252 -13.63 -12.33 32.80
N THR A 253 -14.72 -11.73 32.29
CA THR A 253 -15.34 -10.58 32.94
C THR A 253 -15.89 -10.95 34.32
N THR A 254 -16.05 -9.95 35.19
CA THR A 254 -16.60 -10.18 36.53
C THR A 254 -18.01 -10.76 36.43
N GLU A 255 -18.77 -10.33 35.43
CA GLU A 255 -20.12 -10.78 35.11
C GLU A 255 -20.15 -12.27 34.70
N GLN A 256 -19.22 -12.74 33.86
CA GLN A 256 -19.13 -14.16 33.50
C GLN A 256 -18.77 -15.05 34.70
N ILE A 257 -17.89 -14.56 35.58
CA ILE A 257 -17.53 -15.28 36.80
C ILE A 257 -18.75 -15.35 37.74
N GLN A 258 -19.44 -14.23 37.95
CA GLN A 258 -20.64 -14.17 38.79
C GLN A 258 -21.80 -15.03 38.26
N GLU A 259 -22.00 -15.07 36.94
CA GLU A 259 -22.98 -15.95 36.29
C GLU A 259 -22.65 -17.43 36.58
N ASN A 260 -21.40 -17.84 36.42
CA ASN A 260 -20.99 -19.21 36.68
C ASN A 260 -21.08 -19.57 38.18
N GLU A 261 -20.70 -18.65 39.07
CA GLU A 261 -20.89 -18.79 40.52
C GLU A 261 -22.37 -18.95 40.90
N ALA A 262 -23.28 -18.24 40.22
CA ALA A 262 -24.72 -18.40 40.42
C ALA A 262 -25.20 -19.78 39.94
N GLN A 263 -24.68 -20.29 38.83
CA GLN A 263 -24.97 -21.65 38.36
C GLN A 263 -24.44 -22.72 39.32
N ILE A 264 -23.26 -22.53 39.91
CA ILE A 264 -22.71 -23.39 40.98
C ILE A 264 -23.64 -23.40 42.19
N LYS A 265 -24.08 -22.21 42.67
CA LYS A 265 -25.03 -22.10 43.79
C LYS A 265 -26.35 -22.81 43.50
N SER A 266 -26.86 -22.67 42.27
CA SER A 266 -28.08 -23.36 41.82
C SER A 266 -27.90 -24.89 41.81
N ALA A 267 -26.77 -25.39 41.28
CA ALA A 267 -26.45 -26.82 41.28
C ALA A 267 -26.30 -27.38 42.71
N GLN A 268 -25.66 -26.64 43.62
CA GLN A 268 -25.57 -26.99 45.04
C GLN A 268 -26.94 -27.07 45.72
N ALA A 269 -27.84 -26.11 45.45
CA ALA A 269 -29.19 -26.12 45.99
C ALA A 269 -30.00 -27.33 45.50
N ASN A 270 -29.83 -27.72 44.23
CA ASN A 270 -30.46 -28.91 43.67
C ASN A 270 -29.96 -30.21 44.34
N ILE A 271 -28.64 -30.34 44.54
CA ILE A 271 -28.03 -31.47 45.26
C ILE A 271 -28.59 -31.56 46.69
N GLN A 272 -28.68 -30.44 47.39
CA GLN A 272 -29.25 -30.41 48.75
C GLN A 272 -30.72 -30.85 48.76
N ASN A 273 -31.51 -30.40 47.78
CA ASN A 273 -32.91 -30.79 47.66
C ASN A 273 -33.05 -32.30 47.44
N LEU A 274 -32.28 -32.87 46.51
CA LEU A 274 -32.28 -34.31 46.22
C LEU A 274 -31.80 -35.14 47.43
N ALA A 275 -30.76 -34.68 48.13
CA ALA A 275 -30.30 -35.33 49.36
C ALA A 275 -31.38 -35.34 50.46
N ILE A 276 -32.14 -34.24 50.61
CA ILE A 276 -33.28 -34.18 51.53
C ILE A 276 -34.40 -35.13 51.10
N GLN A 277 -34.71 -35.22 49.81
CA GLN A 277 -35.72 -36.15 49.31
C GLN A 277 -35.32 -37.61 49.55
N ILE A 278 -34.06 -37.98 49.29
CA ILE A 278 -33.52 -39.31 49.60
C ILE A 278 -33.63 -39.58 51.11
N ALA A 279 -33.24 -38.63 51.96
CA ALA A 279 -33.35 -38.80 53.41
C ALA A 279 -34.81 -39.02 53.88
N LYS A 280 -35.80 -38.42 53.20
CA LYS A 280 -37.23 -38.64 53.46
C LYS A 280 -37.74 -40.01 52.99
N THR A 281 -37.02 -40.72 52.12
CA THR A 281 -37.39 -42.09 51.71
C THR A 281 -37.09 -43.14 52.79
N THR A 282 -36.33 -42.78 53.82
CA THR A 282 -36.03 -43.63 54.97
C THR A 282 -36.79 -43.13 56.21
N LEU A 283 -37.69 -43.96 56.75
CA LEU A 283 -38.34 -43.72 58.03
C LEU A 283 -37.43 -44.22 59.15
N ARG A 284 -37.14 -43.40 60.15
CA ARG A 284 -36.31 -43.71 61.32
C ARG A 284 -37.09 -43.46 62.60
#